data_AF-A0A7S1DKF8-F1
#
_entry.id   AF-A0A7S1DKF8-F1
#
_cell.length_a   1.000
_cell.length_b   1.000
_cell.length_c   1.000
_cell.angle_alpha   90.00
_cell.angle_beta   90.00
_cell.angle_gamma   90.00
#
_symmetry.space_group_name_H-M   'P 1'
#
loop_
_entity.id
_entity.type
_entity.pdbx_description
1 polymer ?
#
loop_
_entity_poly.entity_id
_entity_poly.type
_entity_poly.pdbx_seq_one_letter_code
_entity_poly.pdbx_strand_id
1 'polypeptide(L)'
;ETFIMATAAASAATPMTAGEKKVIFASSLGTVFEWYDFYLYGSLAPIIAKQFFAGLDPQAAFIASLMAFAAGFIVRPFGALVFGRLGDMIGRKYTFLVTILIMGLSTFIVGVLPT
;
A
#
# COMPACT_ATOMS: atom_id res chain seq x y z
N GLU A 1 29.05 47.33 2.47
CA GLU A 1 28.49 46.30 1.57
C GLU A 1 27.40 45.55 2.31
N THR A 2 26.25 45.42 1.65
CA THR A 2 24.93 45.14 2.22
C THR A 2 24.71 43.63 2.30
N PHE A 3 24.80 43.04 3.50
CA PHE A 3 24.45 41.63 3.69
C PHE A 3 22.93 41.52 3.93
N ILE A 4 22.21 41.14 2.87
CA ILE A 4 20.76 40.96 2.86
C ILE A 4 20.39 39.79 3.77
N MET A 5 19.70 40.10 4.86
CA MET A 5 19.00 39.16 5.72
C MET A 5 17.80 38.61 4.94
N ALA A 6 17.94 37.43 4.34
CA ALA A 6 16.84 36.73 3.69
C ALA A 6 15.86 36.25 4.78
N THR A 7 14.79 37.02 5.01
CA THR A 7 13.68 36.57 5.84
C THR A 7 13.03 35.38 5.13
N ALA A 8 13.14 34.19 5.72
CA ALA A 8 12.32 33.07 5.32
C ALA A 8 10.89 33.43 5.74
N ALA A 9 10.09 33.93 4.79
CA ALA A 9 8.68 34.17 5.02
C ALA A 9 8.04 32.83 5.40
N ALA A 10 7.76 32.66 6.70
CA ALA A 10 6.96 31.57 7.20
C ALA A 10 5.60 31.66 6.50
N SER A 11 5.35 30.76 5.55
CA SER A 11 4.07 30.65 4.88
C SER A 11 3.02 30.38 5.95
N ALA A 12 2.15 31.35 6.22
CA ALA A 12 1.04 31.19 7.15
C ALA A 12 0.15 30.05 6.62
N ALA A 13 0.19 28.90 7.29
CA ALA A 13 -0.57 27.72 6.91
C ALA A 13 -2.06 28.08 6.90
N THR A 14 -2.66 28.11 5.71
CA THR A 14 -4.10 28.29 5.55
C THR A 14 -4.80 27.16 6.31
N PRO A 15 -5.84 27.44 7.12
CA PRO A 15 -6.51 26.40 7.89
C PRO A 15 -7.08 25.33 6.96
N MET A 16 -6.63 24.09 7.17
CA MET A 16 -7.03 22.94 6.37
C MET A 16 -8.55 22.75 6.41
N THR A 17 -9.16 22.58 5.26
CA THR A 17 -10.58 22.30 5.12
C THR A 17 -10.93 20.95 5.71
N ALA A 18 -12.20 20.76 6.12
CA ALA A 18 -12.68 19.47 6.61
C ALA A 18 -12.54 18.34 5.57
N GLY A 19 -12.53 18.67 4.27
CA GLY A 19 -12.31 17.73 3.17
C GLY A 19 -10.86 17.22 3.13
N GLU A 20 -9.89 18.12 3.22
CA GLU A 20 -8.45 17.76 3.21
C GLU A 20 -8.08 16.88 4.42
N LYS A 21 -8.61 17.21 5.61
CA LYS A 21 -8.42 16.39 6.82
C LYS A 21 -8.94 14.96 6.62
N LYS A 22 -10.11 14.80 5.99
CA LYS A 22 -10.68 13.47 5.68
C LYS A 22 -9.83 12.72 4.67
N VAL A 23 -9.33 13.39 3.62
CA VAL A 23 -8.47 12.76 2.61
C VAL A 23 -7.15 12.30 3.22
N ILE A 24 -6.54 13.09 4.11
CA ILE A 24 -5.30 12.72 4.78
C ILE A 24 -5.53 11.55 5.72
N PHE A 25 -6.57 11.59 6.55
CA PHE A 25 -6.90 10.49 7.45
C PHE A 25 -7.16 9.19 6.68
N ALA A 26 -7.92 9.28 5.59
CA ALA A 26 -8.12 8.18 4.66
C ALA A 26 -6.76 7.69 4.13
N SER A 27 -5.94 8.55 3.53
CA SER A 27 -4.62 8.18 3.00
C SER A 27 -3.75 7.44 4.00
N SER A 28 -3.73 7.89 5.27
CA SER A 28 -2.99 7.23 6.34
C SER A 28 -3.53 5.83 6.66
N LEU A 29 -4.85 5.64 6.65
CA LEU A 29 -5.46 4.31 6.81
C LEU A 29 -5.05 3.36 5.68
N GLY A 30 -4.93 3.85 4.44
CA GLY A 30 -4.42 3.05 3.33
C GLY A 30 -3.02 2.51 3.59
N THR A 31 -2.12 3.37 4.08
CA THR A 31 -0.77 2.94 4.49
C THR A 31 -0.82 1.88 5.58
N VAL A 32 -1.69 2.02 6.58
CA VAL A 32 -1.84 1.02 7.65
C VAL A 32 -2.32 -0.32 7.09
N PHE A 33 -3.35 -0.33 6.24
CA PHE A 33 -3.86 -1.56 5.63
C PHE A 33 -2.81 -2.24 4.76
N GLU A 34 -2.04 -1.46 4.02
CA GLU A 34 -0.94 -1.95 3.20
C GLU A 34 0.16 -2.63 4.04
N TRP A 35 0.52 -2.05 5.19
CA TRP A 35 1.45 -2.67 6.14
C TRP A 35 0.86 -3.91 6.82
N TYR A 36 -0.44 -3.87 7.12
CA TYR A 36 -1.15 -4.98 7.73
C TYR A 36 -1.18 -6.21 6.83
N ASP A 37 -1.50 -6.03 5.54
CA ASP A 37 -1.53 -7.13 4.56
C ASP A 37 -0.14 -7.74 4.36
N PHE A 38 0.90 -6.91 4.32
CA PHE A 38 2.28 -7.37 4.23
C PHE A 38 2.75 -8.15 5.44
N TYR A 39 2.37 -7.69 6.64
CA TYR A 39 2.64 -8.41 7.86
C TYR A 39 1.90 -9.76 7.90
N LEU A 40 0.63 -9.79 7.46
CA LEU A 40 -0.14 -11.02 7.32
C LEU A 40 0.52 -11.99 6.35
N TYR A 41 0.87 -11.54 5.14
CA TYR A 41 1.56 -12.39 4.18
C TYR A 41 2.87 -12.94 4.73
N GLY A 42 3.71 -12.08 5.32
CA GLY A 42 5.00 -12.50 5.87
C GLY A 42 4.87 -13.50 7.02
N SER A 43 3.93 -13.29 7.93
CA SER A 43 3.67 -14.20 9.05
C SER A 43 3.05 -15.53 8.62
N LEU A 44 2.20 -15.50 7.59
CA LEU A 44 1.54 -16.69 7.03
C LEU A 44 2.33 -17.36 5.90
N ALA A 45 3.49 -16.83 5.50
CA ALA A 45 4.31 -17.38 4.41
C ALA A 45 4.57 -18.90 4.52
N PRO A 46 4.86 -19.48 5.71
CA PRO A 46 5.01 -20.94 5.83
C PRO A 46 3.74 -21.73 5.53
N ILE A 47 2.56 -21.15 5.79
CA ILE A 47 1.26 -21.77 5.52
C ILE A 47 0.93 -21.63 4.03
N ILE A 48 1.13 -20.43 3.46
CA ILE A 48 0.95 -20.16 2.03
C ILE A 48 1.86 -21.07 1.19
N ALA A 49 3.10 -21.27 1.62
CA ALA A 49 4.05 -22.19 0.98
C ALA A 49 3.48 -23.61 0.87
N LYS A 50 2.92 -24.14 1.95
CA LYS A 50 2.33 -25.48 1.98
C LYS A 50 1.07 -25.58 1.13
N GLN A 51 0.23 -24.54 1.12
CA GLN A 51 -1.05 -24.58 0.42
C GLN A 51 -0.91 -24.39 -1.08
N PHE A 52 -0.11 -23.42 -1.52
CA PHE A 52 0.03 -23.06 -2.94
C PHE A 52 1.17 -23.78 -3.65
N PHE A 53 2.18 -24.26 -2.91
CA PHE A 53 3.37 -24.89 -3.47
C PHE A 53 3.60 -26.31 -2.95
N ALA A 54 2.52 -27.04 -2.62
CA ALA A 54 2.55 -28.40 -2.06
C ALA A 54 3.34 -29.45 -2.88
N GLY A 55 3.60 -29.18 -4.16
CA GLY A 55 4.36 -30.06 -5.06
C GLY A 55 5.88 -29.81 -5.09
N LEU A 56 6.37 -28.80 -4.38
CA LEU A 56 7.80 -28.51 -4.25
C LEU A 56 8.36 -29.10 -2.95
N ASP A 57 9.69 -29.27 -2.89
CA ASP A 57 10.38 -29.52 -1.63
C ASP A 57 10.01 -28.42 -0.60
N PRO A 58 9.81 -28.75 0.70
CA PRO A 58 9.37 -27.78 1.71
C PRO A 58 10.23 -26.52 1.78
N GLN A 59 11.54 -26.64 1.54
CA GLN A 59 12.44 -25.49 1.53
C GLN A 59 12.24 -24.63 0.28
N ALA A 60 12.08 -25.26 -0.88
CA ALA A 60 11.80 -24.57 -2.15
C ALA A 60 10.41 -23.89 -2.14
N ALA A 61 9.40 -24.52 -1.56
CA ALA A 61 8.05 -23.95 -1.40
C ALA A 61 8.07 -22.67 -0.54
N PHE A 62 8.83 -22.68 0.56
CA PHE A 62 8.99 -21.49 1.40
C PHE A 62 9.72 -20.36 0.68
N ILE A 63 10.81 -20.68 -0.03
CA ILE A 63 11.53 -19.70 -0.87
C ILE A 63 10.60 -19.13 -1.95
N ALA A 64 9.77 -19.96 -2.59
CA ALA A 64 8.80 -19.50 -3.59
C ALA A 64 7.77 -18.53 -2.99
N SER A 65 7.27 -18.79 -1.78
CA SER A 65 6.40 -17.84 -1.07
C SER A 65 7.10 -16.52 -0.73
N LEU A 66 8.36 -16.57 -0.29
CA LEU A 66 9.16 -15.35 -0.07
C LEU A 66 9.44 -14.59 -1.37
N MET A 67 9.65 -15.29 -2.48
CA MET A 67 9.80 -14.68 -3.80
C MET A 67 8.51 -14.01 -4.28
N ALA A 68 7.35 -14.62 -4.01
CA ALA A 68 6.06 -13.98 -4.26
C ALA A 68 5.86 -12.73 -3.39
N PHE A 69 6.26 -12.77 -2.12
CA PHE A 69 6.30 -11.59 -1.26
C PHE A 69 7.21 -10.48 -1.83
N ALA A 70 8.42 -10.84 -2.25
CA ALA A 70 9.39 -9.93 -2.87
C ALA A 70 8.87 -9.34 -4.18
N ALA A 71 8.18 -10.13 -5.01
CA ALA A 71 7.55 -9.66 -6.24
C ALA A 71 6.52 -8.55 -5.96
N GLY A 72 5.81 -8.62 -4.83
CA GLY A 72 4.91 -7.55 -4.37
C GLY A 72 5.61 -6.19 -4.24
N PHE A 73 6.87 -6.15 -3.82
CA PHE A 73 7.65 -4.90 -3.75
C PHE A 73 8.00 -4.34 -5.13
N ILE A 74 8.19 -5.19 -6.13
CA ILE A 74 8.43 -4.75 -7.50
C ILE A 74 7.15 -4.18 -8.10
N VAL A 75 5.99 -4.80 -7.82
CA VAL A 75 4.69 -4.34 -8.33
C VAL A 75 4.30 -2.97 -7.75
N ARG A 76 4.73 -2.64 -6.52
CA ARG A 76 4.38 -1.39 -5.84
C ARG A 76 4.74 -0.11 -6.61
N PRO A 77 5.98 0.10 -7.09
CA PRO A 77 6.32 1.23 -7.94
C PRO A 77 5.39 1.38 -9.17
N PHE A 78 5.04 0.26 -9.81
CA PHE A 78 4.11 0.29 -10.95
C PHE A 78 2.69 0.66 -10.52
N GLY A 79 2.21 0.09 -9.41
CA GLY A 79 0.93 0.48 -8.82
C GLY A 79 0.88 1.96 -8.47
N ALA A 80 1.94 2.48 -7.84
CA ALA A 80 2.05 3.90 -7.49
C ALA A 80 2.05 4.82 -8.72
N LEU A 81 2.68 4.42 -9.83
CA LEU A 81 2.62 5.17 -11.08
C LEU A 81 1.21 5.21 -11.68
N VAL A 82 0.53 4.07 -11.75
CA VAL A 82 -0.81 3.96 -12.34
C VAL A 82 -1.86 4.64 -11.46
N PHE A 83 -1.95 4.26 -10.19
CA PHE A 83 -2.92 4.82 -9.25
C PHE A 83 -2.56 6.24 -8.80
N GLY A 84 -1.27 6.62 -8.82
CA GLY A 84 -0.86 8.00 -8.63
C GLY A 84 -1.41 8.91 -9.72
N ARG A 85 -1.18 8.53 -11.00
CA ARG A 85 -1.72 9.28 -12.15
C ARG A 85 -3.25 9.30 -12.16
N LEU A 86 -3.89 8.17 -11.83
CA LEU A 86 -5.35 8.09 -11.73
C LEU A 86 -5.88 9.01 -10.62
N GLY A 87 -5.19 9.07 -9.48
CA GLY A 87 -5.48 9.95 -8.35
C GLY A 87 -5.42 11.43 -8.72
N ASP A 88 -4.45 11.82 -9.55
CA ASP A 88 -4.31 13.20 -10.01
C ASP A 88 -5.33 13.57 -11.10
N MET A 89 -5.82 12.61 -11.90
CA MET A 89 -6.81 12.85 -12.96
C MET A 89 -8.28 12.78 -12.49
N ILE A 90 -8.63 11.76 -11.70
CA ILE A 90 -10.02 11.46 -11.31
C ILE A 90 -10.32 11.97 -9.90
N GLY A 91 -9.28 12.18 -9.09
CA GLY A 91 -9.37 12.68 -7.73
C GLY A 91 -8.86 11.66 -6.71
N ARG A 92 -8.07 12.16 -5.75
CA ARG A 92 -7.38 11.36 -4.73
C ARG A 92 -8.33 10.54 -3.86
N LYS A 93 -9.48 11.12 -3.48
CA LYS A 93 -10.50 10.42 -2.65
C LYS A 93 -11.05 9.18 -3.35
N TYR A 94 -11.41 9.29 -4.63
CA TYR A 94 -12.02 8.19 -5.37
C TYR A 94 -11.01 7.07 -5.59
N THR A 95 -9.80 7.42 -6.04
CA THR A 95 -8.73 6.46 -6.28
C THR A 95 -8.33 5.72 -5.00
N PHE A 96 -8.26 6.44 -3.87
CA PHE A 96 -8.03 5.84 -2.57
C PHE A 96 -9.09 4.79 -2.18
N LEU A 97 -10.37 5.10 -2.39
CA LEU A 97 -11.46 4.19 -2.08
C LEU A 97 -11.39 2.93 -2.95
N VAL A 98 -11.09 3.09 -4.24
CA VAL A 98 -10.88 1.98 -5.18
C VAL A 98 -9.74 1.07 -4.73
N THR A 99 -8.58 1.63 -4.34
CA THR A 99 -7.45 0.80 -3.88
C THR A 99 -7.77 0.03 -2.60
N ILE A 100 -8.49 0.65 -1.65
CA ILE A 100 -8.95 -0.04 -0.44
C ILE A 100 -9.92 -1.19 -0.77
N LEU A 101 -10.86 -0.98 -1.69
CA LEU A 101 -11.79 -2.04 -2.09
C LEU A 101 -11.08 -3.21 -2.76
N ILE A 102 -10.11 -2.93 -3.63
CA ILE A 102 -9.30 -3.97 -4.28
C ILE A 102 -8.52 -4.77 -3.24
N MET A 103 -7.85 -4.10 -2.30
CA MET A 103 -7.12 -4.77 -1.21
C MET A 103 -8.04 -5.63 -0.33
N GLY A 104 -9.17 -5.08 0.11
CA GLY A 104 -10.13 -5.80 0.94
C GLY A 104 -10.77 -6.99 0.23
N LEU A 105 -11.08 -6.86 -1.06
CA LEU A 105 -11.62 -7.96 -1.85
C LEU A 105 -10.58 -9.07 -2.07
N SER A 106 -9.33 -8.70 -2.34
CA SER A 106 -8.23 -9.66 -2.50
C SER A 106 -8.02 -10.49 -1.23
N THR A 107 -7.95 -9.83 -0.08
CA THR A 107 -7.78 -10.52 1.22
C THR A 107 -8.99 -11.37 1.59
N PHE A 108 -10.20 -10.91 1.26
CA PHE A 108 -11.40 -11.70 1.42
C PHE A 108 -11.37 -12.99 0.58
N ILE A 109 -10.99 -12.91 -0.70
CA ILE A 109 -10.87 -14.08 -1.57
C ILE A 109 -9.83 -15.07 -1.03
N VAL A 110 -8.68 -14.58 -0.55
CA VAL A 110 -7.66 -15.42 0.09
C VAL A 110 -8.21 -16.11 1.35
N GLY A 111 -9.01 -15.41 2.15
CA GLY A 111 -9.64 -15.97 3.34
C GLY A 111 -10.73 -17.01 3.06
N VAL A 112 -11.37 -16.96 1.89
CA VAL A 112 -12.40 -17.93 1.46
C VAL A 112 -11.77 -19.12 0.71
N LEU A 113 -10.45 -19.08 0.45
CA LEU A 113 -9.76 -20.18 -0.22
C LEU A 113 -9.90 -21.47 0.59
N PRO A 114 -10.32 -22.59 -0.02
CA PRO A 114 -10.35 -23.87 0.68
C PRO A 114 -8.92 -24.28 1.10
N THR A 115 -8.72 -24.45 2.41
CA THR A 115 -7.49 -24.97 3.03
C THR A 115 -7.45 -26.48 2.97
#